data_AF-A0A923V752-F1
#
_entry.id   AF-A0A923V752-F1
#
_cell.length_a   1.000
_cell.length_b   1.000
_cell.length_c   1.000
_cell.angle_alpha   90.00
_cell.angle_beta   90.00
_cell.angle_gamma   90.00
#
_symmetry.space_group_name_H-M   'P 1'
#
loop_
_entity.id
_entity.type
_entity.pdbx_description
1 polymer ?
#
loop_
_entity_poly.entity_id
_entity_poly.type
_entity_poly.pdbx_seq_one_letter_code
_entity_poly.pdbx_strand_id
1 'polypeptide(L)'
;MNKRILLLVGVMSSVMSLAQAQTGDVKSPDINEIQKDRKELRQDQKERNEAQQQVNVDKRRLVQDRKNKASSTQLVTDQKALQKAREVRNKEQGEVNADKKELHKNIQDLRKDHQQRKEAKRNKKHEKHNG
;
A
#
# COMPACT_ATOMS: atom_id res chain seq x y z
N MET A 1 81.18 13.53 8.73
CA MET A 1 81.00 13.14 10.15
C MET A 1 79.56 13.40 10.55
N ASN A 2 78.84 12.36 10.99
CA ASN A 2 77.45 12.41 11.41
C ASN A 2 77.27 13.17 12.74
N LYS A 3 76.06 13.73 12.97
CA LYS A 3 75.23 13.45 14.17
C LYS A 3 73.88 14.23 14.17
N ARG A 4 72.79 13.43 14.22
CA ARG A 4 71.59 13.55 15.10
C ARG A 4 70.53 14.62 14.75
N ILE A 5 69.39 14.22 14.18
CA ILE A 5 68.09 13.93 14.85
C ILE A 5 67.46 15.17 15.51
N LEU A 6 66.38 15.70 14.91
CA LEU A 6 65.28 16.30 15.67
C LEU A 6 63.93 16.17 14.91
N LEU A 7 63.12 15.25 15.42
CA LEU A 7 61.65 15.16 15.45
C LEU A 7 60.82 16.08 14.53
N LEU A 8 60.27 15.49 13.47
CA LEU A 8 59.01 15.91 12.84
C LEU A 8 57.86 15.17 13.52
N VAL A 9 57.18 15.82 14.47
CA VAL A 9 55.84 15.40 14.93
C VAL A 9 54.88 16.50 14.52
N GLY A 10 54.14 16.23 13.45
CA GLY A 10 53.12 17.11 12.91
C GLY A 10 52.10 16.29 12.15
N VAL A 11 51.51 15.28 12.79
CA VAL A 11 50.34 14.57 12.26
C VAL A 11 49.13 15.01 13.06
N MET A 12 48.57 16.15 12.65
CA MET A 12 47.16 16.49 12.85
C MET A 12 46.48 16.36 11.48
N SER A 13 46.51 15.14 10.93
CA SER A 13 45.64 14.80 9.81
C SER A 13 44.27 14.50 10.39
N SER A 14 43.47 15.56 10.50
CA SER A 14 42.05 15.50 10.81
C SER A 14 41.38 14.48 9.89
N VAL A 15 40.88 13.40 10.49
CA VAL A 15 39.98 12.44 9.86
C VAL A 15 38.69 13.19 9.53
N MET A 16 38.63 13.75 8.31
CA MET A 16 37.41 14.31 7.77
C MET A 16 36.57 13.14 7.25
N SER A 17 35.78 12.56 8.15
CA SER A 17 34.77 11.57 7.83
C SER A 17 33.77 12.18 6.84
N LEU A 18 33.94 11.88 5.56
CA LEU A 18 32.94 12.18 4.54
C LEU A 18 31.77 11.21 4.77
N ALA A 19 30.81 11.66 5.56
CA ALA A 19 29.53 11.00 5.71
C ALA A 19 28.89 10.90 4.32
N GLN A 20 28.83 9.68 3.79
CA GLN A 20 27.98 9.33 2.66
C GLN A 20 26.54 9.56 3.10
N ALA A 21 25.97 10.71 2.75
CA ALA A 21 24.53 10.86 2.70
C ALA A 21 24.03 9.98 1.55
N GLN A 22 23.74 8.72 1.88
CA GLN A 22 22.86 7.89 1.08
C GLN A 22 21.53 8.63 1.02
N THR A 23 21.33 9.43 -0.03
CA THR A 23 20.01 9.83 -0.48
C THR A 23 19.30 8.53 -0.88
N GLY A 24 18.69 7.89 0.12
CA GLY A 24 17.73 6.84 -0.10
C GLY A 24 16.70 7.42 -1.05
N ASP A 25 16.65 6.85 -2.24
CA ASP A 25 15.63 7.11 -3.24
C ASP A 25 14.29 6.78 -2.57
N VAL A 26 13.64 7.78 -1.98
CA VAL A 26 12.28 7.66 -1.48
C VAL A 26 11.46 7.45 -2.73
N LYS A 27 11.20 6.18 -3.05
CA LYS A 27 10.44 5.75 -4.21
C LYS A 27 9.02 6.28 -4.02
N SER A 28 8.79 7.52 -4.45
CA SER A 28 7.48 8.15 -4.45
C SER A 28 6.54 7.22 -5.21
N PRO A 29 5.39 6.82 -4.64
CA PRO A 29 4.44 5.98 -5.37
C PRO A 29 4.06 6.67 -6.67
N ASP A 30 4.18 5.99 -7.81
CA ASP A 30 3.89 6.59 -9.10
C ASP A 30 2.38 6.88 -9.18
N ILE A 31 2.03 8.06 -9.72
CA ILE A 31 0.63 8.44 -9.95
C ILE A 31 -0.06 7.42 -10.86
N ASN A 32 0.69 6.83 -11.80
CA ASN A 32 0.16 5.78 -12.68
C ASN A 32 -0.18 4.50 -11.90
N GLU A 33 0.66 4.10 -10.95
CA GLU A 33 0.41 2.95 -10.07
C GLU A 33 -0.84 3.20 -9.21
N ILE A 34 -0.95 4.37 -8.57
CA ILE A 34 -2.13 4.74 -7.78
C ILE A 34 -3.43 4.72 -8.63
N GLN A 35 -3.36 5.11 -9.90
CA GLN A 35 -4.51 5.05 -10.80
C GLN A 35 -4.89 3.61 -11.16
N LYS A 36 -3.89 2.74 -11.38
CA LYS A 36 -4.07 1.32 -11.63
C LYS A 36 -4.71 0.63 -10.43
N ASP A 37 -4.17 0.84 -9.23
CA ASP A 37 -4.69 0.31 -7.97
C ASP A 37 -6.15 0.75 -7.73
N ARG A 38 -6.48 2.02 -8.03
CA ARG A 38 -7.87 2.50 -7.95
C ARG A 38 -8.82 1.79 -8.91
N LYS A 39 -8.33 1.42 -10.11
CA LYS A 39 -9.13 0.72 -11.11
C LYS A 39 -9.36 -0.73 -10.68
N GLU A 40 -8.31 -1.40 -10.20
CA GLU A 40 -8.38 -2.76 -9.66
C GLU A 40 -9.35 -2.81 -8.48
N LEU A 41 -9.21 -1.89 -7.52
CA LEU A 41 -10.09 -1.82 -6.35
C LEU A 41 -11.57 -1.56 -6.70
N ARG A 42 -11.86 -0.89 -7.83
CA ARG A 42 -13.23 -0.73 -8.35
C ARG A 42 -13.74 -2.01 -8.96
N GLN A 43 -12.88 -2.76 -9.63
CA GLN A 43 -13.21 -4.06 -10.20
C GLN A 43 -13.51 -5.08 -9.09
N ASP A 44 -12.66 -5.16 -8.06
CA ASP A 44 -12.88 -6.05 -6.91
C ASP A 44 -14.20 -5.74 -6.20
N GLN A 45 -14.54 -4.46 -6.06
CA GLN A 45 -15.83 -4.03 -5.51
C GLN A 45 -17.02 -4.50 -6.36
N LYS A 46 -16.87 -4.51 -7.68
CA LYS A 46 -17.91 -4.99 -8.60
C LYS A 46 -18.09 -6.49 -8.48
N GLU A 47 -17.00 -7.25 -8.57
CA GLU A 47 -17.00 -8.72 -8.45
C GLU A 47 -17.61 -9.16 -7.11
N ARG A 48 -17.28 -8.45 -6.03
CA ARG A 48 -17.91 -8.67 -4.73
C ARG A 48 -19.39 -8.37 -4.67
N ASN A 49 -19.85 -7.30 -5.32
CA ASN A 49 -21.27 -6.99 -5.36
C ASN A 49 -22.04 -8.08 -6.11
N GLU A 50 -21.48 -8.59 -7.21
CA GLU A 50 -22.03 -9.71 -7.97
C GLU A 50 -22.09 -10.99 -7.10
N ALA A 51 -20.99 -11.34 -6.42
CA ALA A 51 -20.95 -12.47 -5.50
C ALA A 51 -21.98 -12.33 -4.35
N GLN A 52 -22.16 -11.11 -3.83
CA GLN A 52 -23.13 -10.83 -2.78
C GLN A 52 -24.58 -10.98 -3.27
N GLN A 53 -24.86 -10.60 -4.52
CA GLN A 53 -26.16 -10.84 -5.15
C GLN A 53 -26.42 -12.34 -5.31
N GLN A 54 -25.42 -13.11 -5.77
CA GLN A 54 -25.54 -14.56 -5.90
C GLN A 54 -25.86 -15.24 -4.57
N VAL A 55 -25.14 -14.88 -3.50
CA VAL A 55 -25.43 -15.38 -2.14
C VAL A 55 -26.87 -15.07 -1.71
N ASN A 56 -27.41 -13.91 -2.11
CA ASN A 56 -28.79 -13.55 -1.78
C ASN A 56 -29.81 -14.37 -2.58
N VAL A 57 -29.51 -14.66 -3.85
CA VAL A 57 -30.31 -15.57 -4.69
C VAL A 57 -30.32 -16.97 -4.08
N ASP A 58 -29.15 -17.52 -3.72
CA ASP A 58 -29.03 -18.85 -3.13
C ASP A 58 -29.77 -18.96 -1.80
N LYS A 59 -29.68 -17.92 -0.94
CA LYS A 59 -30.48 -17.84 0.29
C LYS A 59 -31.98 -17.91 0.02
N ARG A 60 -32.48 -17.16 -0.98
CA ARG A 60 -33.91 -17.18 -1.34
C ARG A 60 -34.32 -18.56 -1.84
N ARG A 61 -33.49 -19.19 -2.68
CA ARG A 61 -33.72 -20.55 -3.16
C ARG A 61 -33.80 -21.56 -2.02
N LEU A 62 -32.87 -21.52 -1.09
CA LEU A 62 -32.87 -22.36 0.11
C LEU A 62 -34.14 -22.19 0.97
N VAL A 63 -34.62 -20.95 1.13
CA VAL A 63 -35.89 -20.69 1.85
C VAL A 63 -37.06 -21.33 1.10
N GLN A 64 -37.07 -21.24 -0.23
CA GLN A 64 -38.09 -21.85 -1.06
C GLN A 64 -38.03 -23.38 -1.01
N ASP A 65 -36.84 -23.97 -1.08
CA ASP A 65 -36.62 -25.42 -1.00
C ASP A 65 -37.05 -25.97 0.36
N ARG A 66 -36.79 -25.22 1.46
CA ARG A 66 -37.34 -25.54 2.79
C ARG A 66 -38.86 -25.51 2.83
N LYS A 67 -39.50 -24.52 2.21
CA LYS A 67 -40.98 -24.44 2.10
C LYS A 67 -41.55 -25.61 1.30
N ASN A 68 -40.85 -26.04 0.25
CA ASN A 68 -41.25 -27.11 -0.65
C ASN A 68 -40.91 -28.53 -0.11
N LYS A 69 -40.46 -28.65 1.15
CA LYS A 69 -40.04 -29.92 1.77
C LYS A 69 -38.96 -30.66 0.95
N ALA A 70 -38.00 -29.90 0.40
CA ALA A 70 -36.83 -30.48 -0.23
C ALA A 70 -36.10 -31.45 0.71
N SER A 71 -35.40 -32.42 0.12
CA SER A 71 -34.69 -33.45 0.88
C SER A 71 -33.74 -32.82 1.90
N SER A 72 -33.72 -33.36 3.13
CA SER A 72 -32.78 -32.95 4.19
C SER A 72 -31.32 -32.90 3.69
N THR A 73 -30.96 -33.82 2.79
CA THR A 73 -29.63 -33.89 2.17
C THR A 73 -29.31 -32.70 1.27
N GLN A 74 -30.30 -32.18 0.53
CA GLN A 74 -30.14 -30.97 -0.30
C GLN A 74 -29.95 -29.74 0.58
N LEU A 75 -30.75 -29.60 1.65
CA LEU A 75 -30.65 -28.48 2.58
C LEU A 75 -29.29 -28.41 3.29
N VAL A 76 -28.73 -29.56 3.69
CA VAL A 76 -27.39 -29.65 4.30
C VAL A 76 -26.31 -29.28 3.29
N THR A 77 -26.46 -29.71 2.03
CA THR A 77 -25.50 -29.42 0.96
C THR A 77 -25.46 -27.91 0.67
N ASP A 78 -26.63 -27.31 0.49
CA ASP A 78 -26.74 -25.88 0.22
C ASP A 78 -26.29 -25.03 1.41
N GLN A 79 -26.55 -25.47 2.64
CA GLN A 79 -26.06 -24.79 3.83
C GLN A 79 -24.53 -24.80 3.92
N LYS A 80 -23.88 -25.93 3.59
CA LYS A 80 -22.42 -26.00 3.48
C LYS A 80 -21.88 -25.11 2.36
N ALA A 81 -22.55 -25.08 1.21
CA ALA A 81 -22.17 -24.20 0.10
C ALA A 81 -22.24 -22.71 0.52
N LEU A 82 -23.33 -22.31 1.19
CA LEU A 82 -23.47 -20.96 1.73
C LEU A 82 -22.39 -20.61 2.77
N GLN A 83 -22.00 -21.56 3.62
CA GLN A 83 -20.96 -21.33 4.61
C GLN A 83 -19.61 -21.06 3.93
N LYS A 84 -19.23 -21.88 2.95
CA LYS A 84 -18.02 -21.66 2.14
C LYS A 84 -18.06 -20.33 1.42
N ALA A 85 -19.18 -19.98 0.78
CA ALA A 85 -19.34 -18.69 0.11
C ALA A 85 -19.17 -17.50 1.07
N ARG A 86 -19.64 -17.62 2.32
CA ARG A 86 -19.43 -16.58 3.35
C ARG A 86 -17.97 -16.46 3.76
N GLU A 87 -17.28 -17.58 3.92
CA GLU A 87 -15.85 -17.60 4.28
C GLU A 87 -15.01 -16.92 3.21
N VAL A 88 -15.22 -17.28 1.93
CA VAL A 88 -14.56 -16.65 0.77
C VAL A 88 -14.83 -15.14 0.76
N ARG A 89 -16.11 -14.74 0.84
CA ARG A 89 -16.51 -13.32 0.85
C ARG A 89 -15.88 -12.54 2.01
N ASN A 90 -15.76 -13.16 3.19
CA ASN A 90 -15.14 -12.52 4.35
C ASN A 90 -13.63 -12.35 4.16
N LYS A 91 -12.95 -13.31 3.52
CA LYS A 91 -11.53 -13.22 3.20
C LYS A 91 -11.25 -12.10 2.19
N GLU A 92 -11.99 -12.08 1.08
CA GLU A 92 -11.90 -11.03 0.05
C GLU A 92 -12.20 -9.64 0.64
N GLN A 93 -13.15 -9.55 1.58
CA GLN A 93 -13.42 -8.31 2.30
C GLN A 93 -12.22 -7.82 3.12
N GLY A 94 -11.43 -8.74 3.69
CA GLY A 94 -10.20 -8.42 4.39
C GLY A 94 -9.12 -7.88 3.45
N GLU A 95 -8.92 -8.53 2.32
CA GLU A 95 -7.96 -8.14 1.27
C GLU A 95 -8.27 -6.73 0.73
N VAL A 96 -9.52 -6.49 0.30
CA VAL A 96 -9.95 -5.15 -0.16
C VAL A 96 -9.75 -4.06 0.91
N ASN A 97 -9.92 -4.39 2.19
CA ASN A 97 -9.70 -3.42 3.27
C ASN A 97 -8.21 -3.13 3.49
N ALA A 98 -7.34 -4.12 3.31
CA ALA A 98 -5.89 -3.94 3.33
C ALA A 98 -5.44 -3.04 2.18
N ASP A 99 -5.90 -3.32 0.95
CA ASP A 99 -5.55 -2.55 -0.24
C ASP A 99 -6.02 -1.10 -0.13
N LYS A 100 -7.24 -0.88 0.38
CA LYS A 100 -7.74 0.49 0.69
C LYS A 100 -6.82 1.24 1.65
N LYS A 101 -6.31 0.55 2.67
CA LYS A 101 -5.43 1.16 3.68
C LYS A 101 -4.08 1.51 3.08
N GLU A 102 -3.53 0.65 2.23
CA GLU A 102 -2.27 0.89 1.51
C GLU A 102 -2.41 2.05 0.52
N LEU A 103 -3.46 2.04 -0.30
CA LEU A 103 -3.77 3.13 -1.23
C LEU A 103 -3.88 4.48 -0.49
N HIS A 104 -4.49 4.49 0.70
CA HIS A 104 -4.60 5.70 1.50
C HIS A 104 -3.23 6.22 1.97
N LYS A 105 -2.31 5.33 2.37
CA LYS A 105 -0.94 5.71 2.72
C LYS A 105 -0.19 6.27 1.51
N ASN A 106 -0.25 5.59 0.36
CA ASN A 106 0.42 6.01 -0.87
C ASN A 106 -0.05 7.42 -1.30
N ILE A 107 -1.35 7.71 -1.17
CA ILE A 107 -1.90 9.05 -1.43
C ILE A 107 -1.38 10.09 -0.44
N GLN A 108 -1.24 9.76 0.84
CA GLN A 108 -0.71 10.69 1.84
C GLN A 108 0.76 11.01 1.57
N ASP A 109 1.56 10.01 1.23
CA ASP A 109 2.99 10.21 0.97
C ASP A 109 3.20 11.01 -0.32
N LEU A 110 2.43 10.72 -1.38
CA LEU A 110 2.41 11.54 -2.59
C LEU A 110 2.08 13.02 -2.31
N ARG A 111 1.17 13.30 -1.37
CA ARG A 111 0.82 14.67 -0.97
C ARG A 111 1.98 15.37 -0.26
N LYS A 112 2.66 14.69 0.66
CA LYS A 112 3.84 15.22 1.36
C LYS A 112 4.97 15.52 0.36
N ASP A 113 5.26 14.58 -0.54
CA ASP A 113 6.27 14.75 -1.59
C ASP A 113 5.94 15.93 -2.50
N HIS A 114 4.66 16.13 -2.81
CA HIS A 114 4.24 17.32 -3.57
C HIS A 114 4.50 18.61 -2.77
N GLN A 115 4.15 18.67 -1.49
CA GLN A 115 4.37 19.85 -0.65
C GLN A 115 5.86 20.19 -0.54
N GLN A 116 6.70 19.22 -0.23
CA GLN A 116 8.16 19.39 -0.15
C GLN A 116 8.75 19.90 -1.47
N ARG A 117 8.33 19.34 -2.62
CA ARG A 117 8.75 19.85 -3.94
C ARG A 117 8.31 21.28 -4.20
N LYS A 118 7.12 21.68 -3.73
CA LYS A 118 6.64 23.07 -3.84
C LYS A 118 7.49 24.01 -2.98
N GLU A 119 7.80 23.63 -1.74
CA GLU A 119 8.63 24.41 -0.83
C GLU A 119 10.06 24.57 -1.34
N ALA A 120 10.68 23.48 -1.81
CA ALA A 120 12.01 23.52 -2.42
C ALA A 120 12.06 24.48 -3.63
N LYS A 121 11.03 24.49 -4.48
CA LYS A 121 10.91 25.43 -5.60
C LYS A 121 10.78 26.88 -5.14
N ARG A 122 10.03 27.15 -4.06
CA ARG A 122 9.88 28.50 -3.48
C ARG A 122 11.21 28.99 -2.92
N ASN A 123 11.90 28.17 -2.12
CA ASN A 123 13.19 28.53 -1.51
C ASN A 123 14.24 28.84 -2.58
N LYS A 124 14.34 28.00 -3.62
CA LYS A 124 15.26 28.25 -4.75
C LYS A 124 14.93 29.54 -5.53
N LYS A 125 13.65 29.95 -5.57
CA LYS A 125 13.26 31.24 -6.18
C LYS A 125 13.67 32.42 -5.31
N HIS A 126 13.54 32.30 -3.99
CA HIS A 126 13.95 33.34 -3.04
C HIS A 126 15.49 33.52 -3.02
N GLU A 127 16.27 32.44 -3.05
CA GLU A 127 17.73 32.53 -3.16
C GLU A 127 18.19 33.26 -4.44
N LYS A 128 17.52 33.02 -5.57
CA LYS A 128 17.83 33.68 -6.86
C LYS A 128 17.44 35.15 -6.96
N HIS A 129 16.65 35.68 -6.03
CA HIS A 129 16.26 37.09 -6.02
C HIS A 129 16.95 37.90 -4.92
N ASN A 130 17.57 37.23 -3.95
CA ASN A 130 18.24 37.87 -2.81
C ASN A 130 19.77 37.72 -2.82
N GLY A 131 20.35 37.11 -3.85
CA GLY A 131 21.80 37.03 -4.09
C GLY A 131 22.14 37.63 -5.44
#